data_AF-A0A8B6LJ56-F1
#
_entry.id   AF-A0A8B6LJ56-F1
#
_cell.length_a   1.000
_cell.length_b   1.000
_cell.length_c   1.000
_cell.angle_alpha   90.00
_cell.angle_beta   90.00
_cell.angle_gamma   90.00
#
_symmetry.space_group_name_H-M   'P 1'
#
loop_
_entity.id
_entity.type
_entity.pdbx_description
1 polymer ?
#
loop_
_entity_poly.entity_id
_entity_poly.type
_entity_poly.pdbx_seq_one_letter_code
_entity_poly.pdbx_strand_id
1 'polypeptide(L)'
;MNSETFLRTLRAGLAGLSKQEVEEIVADYEAHFAEARASGRSESEVADALGDPARLARELRAETGLRRFEAHRSLANLGAAMLALAGLAAVDIFFLLPLLLVVVCIAVGLGIGLLALGVAGVHVIFNAVFAAHGASIPGVLVRMLVGFGLIACLAFGGSMLWLGLGTCMRLLGRYVRLHYRLLEPDRDKVRDPGNDVVAQAWSPSGKLAVASAVALIVALVLLGLGSSLGGLHRIGGAASLRNLGWRCGPSTPVNASPTSVTFPFESGDRLDIDLPASVSYQPGPKAEATVRGDSSVIGHVHIVNGRLGLDGDIDCAPATQLTVELTGPSITRWGANGSSDLALSGIDQQTLELRIRGSGHVVANGSVQRLVLNVAGSGAAQLQGLSARAAEIVVHGSGEVQVAAQDSADIAIAGSGRVRLHGHPATLHSKVSGSGRIESVL
;
A
#
# COMPACT_ATOMS: atom_id res chain seq x y z
N MET A 1 41.95 -27.13 71.41
CA MET A 1 40.80 -26.37 71.99
C MET A 1 39.80 -27.36 72.60
N ASN A 2 39.08 -27.04 73.69
CA ASN A 2 38.07 -27.96 74.25
C ASN A 2 36.74 -27.91 73.46
N SER A 3 35.95 -28.98 73.51
CA SER A 3 34.68 -29.12 72.76
C SER A 3 33.68 -28.00 73.08
N GLU A 4 33.54 -27.63 74.37
CA GLU A 4 32.63 -26.58 74.83
C GLU A 4 32.96 -25.19 74.23
N THR A 5 34.25 -24.84 74.13
CA THR A 5 34.66 -23.56 73.52
C THR A 5 34.47 -23.56 72.00
N PHE A 6 34.68 -24.72 71.34
CA PHE A 6 34.42 -24.89 69.92
C PHE A 6 32.93 -24.67 69.59
N LEU A 7 32.03 -25.38 70.28
CA LEU A 7 30.59 -25.31 70.04
C LEU A 7 30.01 -23.93 70.35
N ARG A 8 30.50 -23.26 71.40
CA ARG A 8 30.10 -21.88 71.73
C ARG A 8 30.49 -20.89 70.63
N THR A 9 31.68 -21.04 70.05
CA THR A 9 32.16 -20.16 68.96
C THR A 9 31.41 -20.42 67.65
N LEU A 10 31.16 -21.70 67.34
CA LEU A 10 30.32 -22.11 66.20
C LEU A 10 28.91 -21.52 66.30
N ARG A 11 28.26 -21.65 67.47
CA ARG A 11 26.92 -21.11 67.72
C ARG A 11 26.87 -19.59 67.54
N ALA A 12 27.88 -18.86 68.00
CA ALA A 12 28.00 -17.42 67.82
C ALA A 12 28.17 -17.04 66.33
N GLY A 13 28.95 -17.81 65.57
CA GLY A 13 29.15 -17.59 64.13
C GLY A 13 27.93 -17.87 63.26
N LEU A 14 27.01 -18.74 63.73
CA LEU A 14 25.75 -19.06 63.05
C LEU A 14 24.63 -18.01 63.32
N ALA A 15 24.94 -16.91 64.02
CA ALA A 15 23.99 -15.83 64.30
C ALA A 15 23.40 -15.23 63.01
N GLY A 16 22.13 -15.57 62.74
CA GLY A 16 21.42 -15.19 61.51
C GLY A 16 20.60 -16.33 60.89
N LEU A 17 20.85 -17.57 61.29
CA LEU A 17 19.96 -18.71 61.02
C LEU A 17 18.84 -18.78 62.07
N SER A 18 17.79 -19.55 61.78
CA SER A 18 16.70 -19.75 62.74
C SER A 18 17.20 -20.55 63.95
N LYS A 19 16.55 -20.36 65.11
CA LYS A 19 16.96 -21.04 66.34
C LYS A 19 17.00 -22.57 66.19
N GLN A 20 16.04 -23.13 65.45
CA GLN A 20 15.94 -24.57 65.19
C GLN A 20 17.12 -25.07 64.35
N GLU A 21 17.48 -24.38 63.27
CA GLU A 21 18.63 -24.75 62.42
C GLU A 21 19.96 -24.66 63.18
N VAL A 22 20.12 -23.65 64.03
CA VAL A 22 21.32 -23.49 64.85
C VAL A 22 21.43 -24.64 65.86
N GLU A 23 20.32 -25.07 66.47
CA GLU A 23 20.29 -26.18 67.40
C GLU A 23 20.58 -27.53 66.72
N GLU A 24 20.03 -27.75 65.53
CA GLU A 24 20.28 -28.96 64.72
C GLU A 24 21.76 -29.08 64.35
N ILE A 25 22.35 -28.02 63.77
CA ILE A 25 23.76 -28.01 63.38
C ILE A 25 24.66 -28.22 64.61
N VAL A 26 24.38 -27.55 65.72
CA VAL A 26 25.21 -27.70 66.93
C VAL A 26 25.10 -29.11 67.51
N ALA A 27 23.91 -29.72 67.49
CA ALA A 27 23.69 -31.08 67.97
C ALA A 27 24.48 -32.12 67.16
N ASP A 28 24.60 -31.95 65.83
CA ASP A 28 25.37 -32.84 64.97
C ASP A 28 26.87 -32.85 65.34
N TYR A 29 27.45 -31.66 65.55
CA TYR A 29 28.84 -31.55 65.97
C TYR A 29 29.06 -32.02 67.41
N GLU A 30 28.09 -31.80 68.31
CA GLU A 30 28.13 -32.33 69.67
C GLU A 30 28.17 -33.87 69.68
N ALA A 31 27.36 -34.51 68.83
CA ALA A 31 27.39 -35.95 68.61
C ALA A 31 28.76 -36.42 68.08
N HIS A 32 29.34 -35.68 67.13
CA HIS A 32 30.66 -36.01 66.58
C HIS A 32 31.79 -35.96 67.64
N PHE A 33 31.78 -34.96 68.52
CA PHE A 33 32.71 -34.90 69.65
C PHE A 33 32.46 -36.02 70.68
N ALA A 34 31.21 -36.43 70.89
CA ALA A 34 30.88 -37.54 71.78
C ALA A 34 31.39 -38.90 71.23
N GLU A 35 31.22 -39.14 69.93
CA GLU A 35 31.73 -40.35 69.26
C GLU A 35 33.26 -40.41 69.25
N ALA A 36 33.93 -39.27 69.03
CA ALA A 36 35.38 -39.20 69.08
C ALA A 36 35.93 -39.50 70.49
N ARG A 37 35.23 -39.05 71.55
CA ARG A 37 35.56 -39.42 72.93
C ARG A 37 35.40 -40.91 73.19
N ALA A 38 34.33 -41.52 72.69
CA ALA A 38 34.07 -42.96 72.85
C ALA A 38 35.13 -43.83 72.14
N SER A 39 35.71 -43.34 71.04
CA SER A 39 36.80 -44.00 70.30
C SER A 39 38.20 -43.70 70.86
N GLY A 40 38.30 -42.98 71.99
CA GLY A 40 39.57 -42.69 72.66
C GLY A 40 40.38 -41.54 72.04
N ARG A 41 39.81 -40.77 71.11
CA ARG A 41 40.44 -39.58 70.54
C ARG A 41 40.29 -38.39 71.47
N SER A 42 41.32 -37.55 71.55
CA SER A 42 41.28 -36.36 72.41
C SER A 42 40.42 -35.25 71.78
N GLU A 43 39.69 -34.47 72.60
CA GLU A 43 38.84 -33.38 72.08
C GLU A 43 39.63 -32.33 71.30
N SER A 44 40.90 -32.09 71.67
CA SER A 44 41.75 -31.14 70.96
C SER A 44 42.09 -31.62 69.55
N GLU A 45 42.39 -32.91 69.38
CA GLU A 45 42.70 -33.49 68.08
C GLU A 45 41.50 -33.41 67.11
N VAL A 46 40.29 -33.59 67.64
CA VAL A 46 39.04 -33.46 66.86
C VAL A 46 38.78 -32.01 66.47
N ALA A 47 38.98 -31.07 67.41
CA ALA A 47 38.84 -29.64 67.13
C ALA A 47 39.86 -29.17 66.08
N ASP A 48 41.10 -29.65 66.14
CA ASP A 48 42.15 -29.32 65.17
C ASP A 48 41.84 -29.92 63.79
N ALA A 49 41.21 -31.10 63.72
CA ALA A 49 40.76 -31.72 62.47
C ALA A 49 39.57 -30.98 61.83
N LEU A 50 38.66 -30.43 62.64
CA LEU A 50 37.52 -29.64 62.16
C LEU A 50 37.91 -28.20 61.77
N GLY A 51 39.05 -27.70 62.26
CA GLY A 51 39.60 -26.40 61.90
C GLY A 51 39.00 -25.22 62.69
N ASP A 52 39.02 -24.02 62.10
CA ASP A 52 38.55 -22.80 62.76
C ASP A 52 37.00 -22.73 62.79
N PRO A 53 36.35 -22.74 63.99
CA PRO A 53 34.90 -22.73 64.11
C PRO A 53 34.24 -21.47 63.54
N ALA A 54 34.93 -20.32 63.52
CA ALA A 54 34.38 -19.09 62.95
C ALA A 54 34.30 -19.16 61.42
N ARG A 55 35.29 -19.81 60.78
CA ARG A 55 35.28 -20.05 59.33
C ARG A 55 34.22 -21.08 58.95
N LEU A 56 34.13 -22.17 59.71
CA LEU A 56 33.12 -23.22 59.52
C LEU A 56 31.70 -22.64 59.62
N ALA A 57 31.43 -21.76 60.59
CA ALA A 57 30.13 -21.12 60.72
C ALA A 57 29.74 -20.26 59.51
N ARG A 58 30.72 -19.56 58.90
CA ARG A 58 30.49 -18.75 57.69
C ARG A 58 30.18 -19.62 56.47
N GLU A 59 30.83 -20.77 56.36
CA GLU A 59 30.62 -21.75 55.30
C GLU A 59 29.23 -22.39 55.41
N LEU A 60 28.86 -22.90 56.58
CA LEU A 60 27.53 -23.47 56.84
C LEU A 60 26.42 -22.44 56.59
N ARG A 61 26.60 -21.20 57.03
CA ARG A 61 25.64 -20.12 56.76
C ARG A 61 25.48 -19.84 55.26
N ALA A 62 26.58 -19.88 54.50
CA ALA A 62 26.53 -19.69 53.05
C ALA A 62 25.78 -20.83 52.37
N GLU A 63 26.01 -22.08 52.79
CA GLU A 63 25.34 -23.26 52.24
C GLU A 63 23.84 -23.27 52.57
N THR A 64 23.45 -23.01 53.83
CA THR A 64 22.03 -22.93 54.24
C THR A 64 21.32 -21.76 53.56
N GLY A 65 22.01 -20.62 53.36
CA GLY A 65 21.49 -19.47 52.62
C GLY A 65 21.20 -19.79 51.15
N LEU A 66 22.07 -20.55 50.50
CA LEU A 66 21.88 -21.00 49.11
C LEU A 66 20.72 -21.98 48.99
N ARG A 67 20.61 -22.97 49.90
CA ARG A 67 19.48 -23.92 49.92
C ARG A 67 18.14 -23.22 50.13
N ARG A 68 18.08 -22.17 50.97
CA ARG A 68 16.86 -21.38 51.19
C ARG A 68 16.47 -20.55 49.95
N PHE A 69 17.46 -20.04 49.22
CA PHE A 69 17.25 -19.36 47.94
C PHE A 69 16.73 -20.32 46.85
N GLU A 70 17.28 -21.54 46.79
CA GLU A 70 16.82 -22.58 45.85
C GLU A 70 15.42 -23.11 46.20
N ALA A 71 15.11 -23.27 47.49
CA ALA A 71 13.82 -23.76 47.96
C ALA A 71 12.66 -22.76 47.77
N HIS A 72 12.95 -21.46 47.64
CA HIS A 72 11.94 -20.40 47.45
C HIS A 72 12.17 -19.64 46.13
N ARG A 73 12.08 -20.32 44.98
CA ARG A 73 11.80 -19.64 43.70
C ARG A 73 10.43 -18.96 43.78
N SER A 74 10.40 -17.65 44.01
CA SER A 74 9.15 -16.92 44.26
C SER A 74 8.20 -16.97 43.05
N LEU A 75 6.98 -17.47 43.28
CA LEU A 75 5.93 -17.55 42.25
C LEU A 75 5.56 -16.18 41.66
N ALA A 76 5.82 -15.09 42.39
CA ALA A 76 5.60 -13.72 41.92
C ALA A 76 6.54 -13.33 40.76
N ASN A 77 7.82 -13.72 40.84
CA ASN A 77 8.78 -13.48 39.75
C ASN A 77 8.50 -14.39 38.55
N LEU A 78 7.97 -15.60 38.78
CA LEU A 78 7.50 -16.51 37.73
C LEU A 78 6.27 -15.94 36.99
N GLY A 79 5.31 -15.39 37.73
CA GLY A 79 4.11 -14.76 37.16
C GLY A 79 4.41 -13.51 36.34
N ALA A 80 5.30 -12.65 36.83
CA ALA A 80 5.76 -11.47 36.09
C ALA A 80 6.51 -11.85 34.80
N ALA A 81 7.37 -12.88 34.85
CA ALA A 81 8.05 -13.40 33.67
C ALA A 81 7.06 -14.02 32.65
N MET A 82 6.08 -14.79 33.12
CA MET A 82 5.02 -15.34 32.24
C MET A 82 4.17 -14.23 31.61
N LEU A 83 3.83 -13.18 32.36
CA LEU A 83 3.06 -12.05 31.83
C LEU A 83 3.87 -11.26 30.79
N ALA A 84 5.18 -11.08 31.01
CA ALA A 84 6.07 -10.45 30.04
C ALA A 84 6.21 -11.29 28.76
N LEU A 85 6.36 -12.61 28.88
CA LEU A 85 6.39 -13.53 27.74
C LEU A 85 5.06 -13.56 26.98
N ALA A 86 3.94 -13.59 27.69
CA ALA A 86 2.60 -13.54 27.10
C ALA A 86 2.35 -12.20 26.38
N GLY A 87 2.79 -11.08 26.98
CA GLY A 87 2.72 -9.76 26.36
C GLY A 87 3.54 -9.66 25.08
N LEU A 88 4.75 -10.22 25.09
CA LEU A 88 5.62 -10.26 23.91
C LEU A 88 5.04 -11.12 22.78
N ALA A 89 4.54 -12.31 23.11
CA ALA A 89 3.84 -13.18 22.16
C ALA A 89 2.55 -12.54 21.62
N ALA A 90 1.83 -11.79 22.46
CA ALA A 90 0.63 -11.06 22.04
C ALA A 90 0.96 -9.95 21.04
N VAL A 91 2.04 -9.19 21.24
CA VAL A 91 2.49 -8.18 20.27
C VAL A 91 2.84 -8.82 18.93
N ASP A 92 3.60 -9.93 18.93
CA ASP A 92 3.91 -10.63 17.68
C ASP A 92 2.63 -11.14 16.99
N ILE A 93 1.68 -11.72 17.70
CA ILE A 93 0.42 -12.19 17.11
C ILE A 93 -0.41 -11.02 16.56
N PHE A 94 -0.55 -9.92 17.32
CA PHE A 94 -1.37 -8.79 16.92
C PHE A 94 -0.79 -7.98 15.77
N PHE A 95 0.54 -7.90 15.63
CA PHE A 95 1.18 -7.09 14.60
C PHE A 95 1.73 -7.92 13.43
N LEU A 96 2.37 -9.06 13.70
CA LEU A 96 3.04 -9.84 12.66
C LEU A 96 2.07 -10.72 11.86
N LEU A 97 1.05 -11.31 12.51
CA LEU A 97 0.06 -12.14 11.83
C LEU A 97 -0.75 -11.36 10.76
N PRO A 98 -1.36 -10.19 11.05
CA PRO A 98 -2.09 -9.44 10.03
C PRO A 98 -1.16 -8.91 8.94
N LEU A 99 0.08 -8.52 9.28
CA LEU A 99 1.07 -8.14 8.28
C LEU A 99 1.41 -9.30 7.32
N LEU A 100 1.62 -10.49 7.86
CA LEU A 100 1.86 -11.70 7.07
C LEU A 100 0.65 -12.02 6.18
N LEU A 101 -0.57 -11.90 6.72
CA LEU A 101 -1.80 -12.10 5.96
C LEU A 101 -1.87 -11.13 4.77
N VAL A 102 -1.57 -9.85 4.96
CA VAL A 102 -1.52 -8.85 3.89
C VAL A 102 -0.49 -9.25 2.82
N VAL A 103 0.71 -9.66 3.22
CA VAL A 103 1.75 -10.11 2.27
C VAL A 103 1.29 -11.32 1.47
N VAL A 104 0.66 -12.31 2.11
CA VAL A 104 0.10 -13.49 1.45
C VAL A 104 -1.01 -13.11 0.48
N CYS A 105 -1.95 -12.25 0.90
CA CYS A 105 -3.03 -11.77 0.03
C CYS A 105 -2.50 -11.03 -1.20
N ILE A 106 -1.49 -10.17 -1.03
CA ILE A 106 -0.82 -9.48 -2.15
C ILE A 106 -0.15 -10.50 -3.07
N ALA A 107 0.59 -11.47 -2.53
CA ALA A 107 1.26 -12.49 -3.33
C ALA A 107 0.28 -13.35 -4.13
N VAL A 108 -0.83 -13.76 -3.51
CA VAL A 108 -1.91 -14.52 -4.18
C VAL A 108 -2.57 -13.67 -5.26
N GLY A 109 -2.89 -12.41 -4.98
CA GLY A 109 -3.47 -11.49 -5.96
C GLY A 109 -2.56 -11.26 -7.17
N LEU A 110 -1.26 -11.04 -6.95
CA LEU A 110 -0.26 -10.95 -8.02
C LEU A 110 -0.15 -12.25 -8.81
N GLY A 111 -0.18 -13.40 -8.14
CA GLY A 111 -0.16 -14.71 -8.79
C GLY A 111 -1.37 -14.95 -9.70
N ILE A 112 -2.57 -14.61 -9.24
CA ILE A 112 -3.81 -14.70 -10.04
C ILE A 112 -3.72 -13.76 -11.26
N GLY A 113 -3.27 -12.52 -11.06
CA GLY A 113 -3.11 -11.55 -12.15
C GLY A 113 -2.12 -12.00 -13.22
N LEU A 114 -0.98 -12.56 -12.81
CA LEU A 114 0.01 -13.14 -13.74
C LEU A 114 -0.57 -14.34 -14.50
N LEU A 115 -1.31 -15.22 -13.84
CA LEU A 115 -1.93 -16.38 -14.48
C LEU A 115 -2.98 -15.94 -15.52
N ALA A 116 -3.81 -14.95 -15.20
CA ALA A 116 -4.75 -14.37 -16.15
C ALA A 116 -4.05 -13.77 -17.37
N LEU A 117 -2.90 -13.12 -17.18
CA LEU A 117 -2.07 -12.58 -18.26
C LEU A 117 -1.56 -13.68 -19.20
N GLY A 118 -1.10 -14.81 -18.64
CA GLY A 118 -0.68 -15.97 -19.41
C GLY A 118 -1.83 -16.59 -20.22
N VAL A 119 -3.01 -16.75 -19.60
CA VAL A 119 -4.22 -17.24 -20.28
C VAL A 119 -4.61 -16.31 -21.43
N ALA A 120 -4.57 -14.99 -21.22
CA ALA A 120 -4.82 -14.02 -22.28
C ALA A 120 -3.81 -14.15 -23.43
N GLY A 121 -2.52 -14.34 -23.12
CA GLY A 121 -1.48 -14.59 -24.12
C GLY A 121 -1.74 -15.82 -24.97
N VAL A 122 -2.09 -16.95 -24.34
CA VAL A 122 -2.46 -18.20 -25.04
C VAL A 122 -3.70 -17.98 -25.92
N HIS A 123 -4.71 -17.28 -25.42
CA HIS A 123 -5.93 -16.98 -26.17
C HIS A 123 -5.67 -16.09 -27.40
N VAL A 124 -4.74 -15.13 -27.30
CA VAL A 124 -4.33 -14.30 -28.45
C VAL A 124 -3.62 -15.14 -29.52
N ILE A 125 -2.70 -16.03 -29.11
CA ILE A 125 -2.01 -16.96 -30.02
C ILE A 125 -3.02 -17.88 -30.71
N PHE A 126 -3.92 -18.48 -29.93
CA PHE A 126 -4.94 -19.39 -30.45
C PHE A 126 -5.82 -18.71 -31.52
N ASN A 127 -6.30 -17.50 -31.24
CA ASN A 127 -7.09 -16.74 -32.23
C ASN A 127 -6.28 -16.33 -33.46
N ALA A 128 -4.99 -16.03 -33.31
CA ALA A 128 -4.12 -15.71 -34.43
C ALA A 128 -3.90 -16.91 -35.37
N VAL A 129 -3.84 -18.13 -34.82
CA VAL A 129 -3.61 -19.36 -35.60
C VAL A 129 -4.90 -19.92 -36.19
N PHE A 130 -5.96 -20.04 -35.38
CA PHE A 130 -7.14 -20.82 -35.75
C PHE A 130 -8.34 -19.99 -36.22
N ALA A 131 -8.42 -18.72 -35.81
CA ALA A 131 -9.59 -17.87 -36.08
C ALA A 131 -9.30 -16.74 -37.08
N ALA A 132 -8.06 -16.61 -37.57
CA ALA A 132 -7.62 -15.52 -38.43
C ALA A 132 -7.88 -15.79 -39.93
N HIS A 133 -9.07 -16.25 -40.29
CA HIS A 133 -9.46 -16.44 -41.69
C HIS A 133 -9.55 -15.06 -42.39
N GLY A 134 -8.65 -14.81 -43.35
CA GLY A 134 -8.58 -13.54 -44.10
C GLY A 134 -7.68 -12.45 -43.51
N ALA A 135 -6.92 -12.74 -42.44
CA ALA A 135 -5.94 -11.80 -41.90
C ALA A 135 -4.66 -11.75 -42.76
N SER A 136 -4.05 -10.58 -42.89
CA SER A 136 -2.75 -10.44 -43.55
C SER A 136 -1.63 -11.10 -42.74
N ILE A 137 -0.62 -11.67 -43.42
CA ILE A 137 0.53 -12.33 -42.79
C ILE A 137 1.21 -11.43 -41.72
N PRO A 138 1.43 -10.12 -41.96
CA PRO A 138 1.99 -9.24 -40.93
C PRO A 138 1.09 -9.11 -39.69
N GLY A 139 -0.25 -9.09 -39.87
CA GLY A 139 -1.20 -8.99 -38.77
C GLY A 139 -1.21 -10.24 -37.88
N VAL A 140 -1.06 -11.42 -38.48
CA VAL A 140 -0.90 -12.68 -37.73
C VAL A 140 0.42 -12.67 -36.93
N LEU A 141 1.52 -12.23 -37.55
CA LEU A 141 2.82 -12.14 -36.89
C LEU A 141 2.79 -11.22 -35.66
N VAL A 142 2.20 -10.02 -35.78
CA VAL A 142 2.08 -9.08 -34.66
C VAL A 142 1.28 -9.70 -33.50
N ARG A 143 0.16 -10.36 -33.78
CA ARG A 143 -0.66 -11.02 -32.74
C ARG A 143 0.12 -12.15 -32.04
N MET A 144 0.91 -12.91 -32.79
CA MET A 144 1.78 -13.94 -32.22
C MET A 144 2.82 -13.32 -31.28
N LEU A 145 3.50 -12.25 -31.69
CA LEU A 145 4.48 -11.55 -30.83
C LEU A 145 3.84 -11.03 -29.53
N VAL A 146 2.65 -10.41 -29.63
CA VAL A 146 1.91 -9.94 -28.45
C VAL A 146 1.59 -11.10 -27.51
N GLY A 147 1.07 -12.21 -28.04
CA GLY A 147 0.72 -13.37 -27.24
C GLY A 147 1.93 -14.01 -26.54
N PHE A 148 3.05 -14.16 -27.24
CA PHE A 148 4.30 -14.64 -26.63
C PHE A 148 4.85 -13.66 -25.59
N GLY A 149 4.72 -12.35 -25.82
CA GLY A 149 5.10 -11.32 -24.85
C GLY A 149 4.32 -11.44 -23.53
N LEU A 150 3.01 -11.66 -23.60
CA LEU A 150 2.16 -11.85 -22.40
C LEU A 150 2.54 -13.12 -21.61
N ILE A 151 2.84 -14.22 -22.31
CA ILE A 151 3.31 -15.46 -21.68
C ILE A 151 4.69 -15.25 -21.03
N ALA A 152 5.58 -14.51 -21.69
CA ALA A 152 6.89 -14.16 -21.12
C ALA A 152 6.76 -13.30 -19.84
N CYS A 153 5.79 -12.38 -19.80
CA CYS A 153 5.49 -11.60 -18.60
C CYS A 153 5.01 -12.49 -17.43
N LEU A 154 4.19 -13.52 -17.67
CA LEU A 154 3.83 -14.51 -16.66
C LEU A 154 5.09 -15.23 -16.13
N ALA A 155 5.97 -15.72 -17.01
CA ALA A 155 7.17 -16.43 -16.60
C ALA A 155 8.14 -15.55 -15.79
N PHE A 156 8.37 -14.32 -16.26
CA PHE A 156 9.22 -13.35 -15.56
C PHE A 156 8.62 -12.92 -14.22
N GLY A 157 7.35 -12.50 -14.22
CA GLY A 157 6.65 -12.06 -13.01
C GLY A 157 6.53 -13.20 -11.98
N GLY A 158 6.30 -14.43 -12.43
CA GLY A 158 6.25 -15.61 -11.56
C GLY A 158 7.60 -15.89 -10.90
N SER A 159 8.70 -15.78 -11.65
CA SER A 159 10.06 -15.92 -11.11
C SER A 159 10.38 -14.83 -10.07
N MET A 160 10.02 -13.58 -10.35
CA MET A 160 10.24 -12.47 -9.44
C MET A 160 9.40 -12.58 -8.16
N LEU A 161 8.14 -13.00 -8.28
CA LEU A 161 7.26 -13.26 -7.13
C LEU A 161 7.81 -14.39 -6.25
N TRP A 162 8.31 -15.46 -6.87
CA TRP A 162 8.95 -16.58 -6.16
C TRP A 162 10.19 -16.14 -5.38
N LEU A 163 11.06 -15.34 -6.01
CA LEU A 163 12.23 -14.76 -5.35
C LEU A 163 11.85 -13.84 -4.20
N GLY A 164 10.84 -12.98 -4.39
CA GLY A 164 10.31 -12.08 -3.37
C GLY A 164 9.71 -12.80 -2.17
N LEU A 165 8.96 -13.88 -2.40
CA LEU A 165 8.44 -14.72 -1.32
C LEU A 165 9.58 -15.42 -0.56
N GLY A 166 10.60 -15.91 -1.29
CA GLY A 166 11.78 -16.53 -0.70
C GLY A 166 12.67 -15.57 0.10
N THR A 167 12.75 -14.29 -0.27
CA THR A 167 13.43 -13.27 0.57
C THR A 167 12.60 -12.91 1.79
N CYS A 168 11.27 -12.79 1.64
CA CYS A 168 10.35 -12.57 2.75
C CYS A 168 10.43 -13.69 3.81
N MET A 169 10.38 -14.96 3.39
CA MET A 169 10.55 -16.12 4.30
C MET A 169 11.91 -16.09 5.02
N ARG A 170 12.99 -15.68 4.34
CA ARG A 170 14.32 -15.55 4.96
C ARG A 170 14.38 -14.42 5.99
N LEU A 171 13.75 -13.28 5.71
CA LEU A 171 13.64 -12.16 6.64
C LEU A 171 12.81 -12.56 7.86
N LEU A 172 11.66 -13.20 7.65
CA LEU A 172 10.83 -13.73 8.72
C LEU A 172 11.60 -14.75 9.57
N GLY A 173 12.34 -15.68 8.95
CA GLY A 173 13.20 -16.61 9.68
C GLY A 173 14.34 -15.93 10.45
N ARG A 174 14.88 -14.81 9.97
CA ARG A 174 15.85 -14.00 10.72
C ARG A 174 15.18 -13.29 11.91
N TYR A 175 13.99 -12.73 11.70
CA TYR A 175 13.20 -12.11 12.76
C TYR A 175 12.90 -13.12 13.87
N VAL A 176 12.36 -14.29 13.52
CA VAL A 176 12.07 -15.38 14.45
C VAL A 176 13.35 -15.81 15.18
N ARG A 177 14.47 -16.06 14.48
CA ARG A 177 15.73 -16.44 15.15
C ARG A 177 16.28 -15.37 16.08
N LEU A 178 16.19 -14.09 15.71
CA LEU A 178 16.62 -12.98 16.57
C LEU A 178 15.75 -12.92 17.83
N HIS A 179 14.44 -13.11 17.65
CA HIS A 179 13.46 -13.12 18.74
C HIS A 179 13.65 -14.30 19.70
N TYR A 180 13.90 -15.51 19.17
CA TYR A 180 14.19 -16.69 20.00
C TYR A 180 15.57 -16.64 20.67
N ARG A 181 16.60 -16.02 20.04
CA ARG A 181 17.91 -15.82 20.70
C ARG A 181 17.85 -14.90 21.92
N LEU A 182 16.89 -13.99 21.97
CA LEU A 182 16.69 -13.14 23.15
C LEU A 182 16.02 -13.89 24.31
N LEU A 183 15.39 -15.05 24.04
CA LEU A 183 14.70 -15.88 25.03
C LEU A 183 15.59 -16.94 25.68
N GLU A 184 16.65 -17.41 25.00
CA GLU A 184 17.64 -18.36 25.56
C GLU A 184 19.08 -17.88 25.27
N PRO A 185 19.73 -17.14 26.19
CA PRO A 185 21.04 -16.55 25.92
C PRO A 185 22.23 -17.53 25.93
N ASP A 186 22.08 -18.81 26.31
CA ASP A 186 23.27 -19.65 26.59
C ASP A 186 23.09 -21.16 26.37
N ARG A 187 22.84 -21.59 25.12
CA ARG A 187 22.95 -23.02 24.74
C ARG A 187 23.77 -23.32 23.48
N ASP A 188 24.56 -22.37 22.98
CA ASP A 188 25.43 -22.58 21.81
C ASP A 188 26.89 -22.89 22.22
N LYS A 189 27.11 -24.00 22.93
CA LYS A 189 28.45 -24.61 23.10
C LYS A 189 28.48 -26.11 22.79
N VAL A 190 27.78 -26.54 21.74
CA VAL A 190 28.14 -27.77 21.02
C VAL A 190 27.92 -27.53 19.53
N ARG A 191 28.98 -27.14 18.83
CA ARG A 191 28.99 -26.90 17.38
C ARG A 191 29.43 -28.19 16.69
N ASP A 192 28.50 -28.86 16.02
CA ASP A 192 28.78 -30.05 15.22
C ASP A 192 29.16 -29.63 13.78
N PRO A 193 30.41 -29.85 13.33
CA PRO A 193 30.91 -29.38 12.03
C PRO A 193 30.30 -30.12 10.82
N GLY A 194 29.47 -31.16 11.03
CA GLY A 194 28.89 -31.96 9.95
C GLY A 194 27.71 -31.31 9.21
N ASN A 195 27.04 -30.32 9.80
CA ASN A 195 25.76 -29.82 9.27
C ASN A 195 25.89 -28.62 8.32
N ASP A 196 27.09 -28.03 8.21
CA ASP A 196 27.35 -26.85 7.38
C ASP A 196 27.44 -27.19 5.87
N VAL A 197 27.66 -28.47 5.53
CA VAL A 197 27.82 -28.93 4.13
C VAL A 197 26.47 -29.05 3.41
N VAL A 198 25.37 -29.32 4.14
CA VAL A 198 24.03 -29.46 3.54
C VAL A 198 23.35 -28.10 3.30
N ALA A 199 23.68 -27.09 4.11
CA ALA A 199 23.09 -25.75 3.99
C ALA A 199 23.70 -24.89 2.87
N GLN A 200 24.91 -25.19 2.40
CA GLN A 200 25.57 -24.47 1.29
C GLN A 200 25.26 -25.02 -0.10
N ALA A 201 24.64 -26.20 -0.21
CA ALA A 201 24.42 -26.87 -1.50
C ALA A 201 23.20 -26.37 -2.30
N TRP A 202 22.35 -25.50 -1.73
CA TRP A 202 21.19 -24.93 -2.40
C TRP A 202 21.26 -23.41 -2.47
N SER A 203 22.10 -22.88 -3.38
CA SER A 203 21.95 -21.50 -3.87
C SER A 203 21.45 -21.52 -5.33
N PRO A 204 20.13 -21.50 -5.58
CA PRO A 204 19.60 -21.41 -6.94
C PRO A 204 19.71 -19.99 -7.52
N SER A 205 20.32 -19.05 -6.80
CA SER A 205 20.20 -17.60 -7.06
C SER A 205 20.93 -17.10 -8.30
N GLY A 206 22.02 -17.75 -8.72
CA GLY A 206 22.78 -17.30 -9.90
C GLY A 206 22.07 -17.58 -11.22
N LYS A 207 21.59 -18.81 -11.42
CA LYS A 207 21.02 -19.26 -12.70
C LYS A 207 19.62 -18.68 -12.94
N LEU A 208 18.81 -18.52 -11.89
CA LEU A 208 17.46 -17.94 -11.99
C LEU A 208 17.49 -16.41 -12.16
N ALA A 209 18.46 -15.71 -11.56
CA ALA A 209 18.63 -14.27 -11.78
C ALA A 209 19.05 -13.96 -13.23
N VAL A 210 20.01 -14.72 -13.77
CA VAL A 210 20.44 -14.58 -15.18
C VAL A 210 19.31 -14.94 -16.14
N ALA A 211 18.56 -16.02 -15.87
CA ALA A 211 17.38 -16.37 -16.67
C ALA A 211 16.28 -15.29 -16.64
N SER A 212 16.05 -14.65 -15.48
CA SER A 212 15.08 -13.56 -15.36
C SER A 212 15.52 -12.29 -16.11
N ALA A 213 16.81 -11.96 -16.10
CA ALA A 213 17.34 -10.81 -16.83
C ALA A 213 17.28 -11.03 -18.35
N VAL A 214 17.60 -12.24 -18.82
CA VAL A 214 17.48 -12.62 -20.24
C VAL A 214 16.02 -12.61 -20.69
N ALA A 215 15.09 -13.13 -19.88
CA ALA A 215 13.67 -13.10 -20.18
C ALA A 215 13.10 -11.67 -20.22
N LEU A 216 13.56 -10.76 -19.35
CA LEU A 216 13.18 -9.34 -19.36
C LEU A 216 13.68 -8.64 -20.63
N ILE A 217 14.93 -8.87 -21.02
CA ILE A 217 15.50 -8.29 -22.24
C ILE A 217 14.75 -8.82 -23.47
N VAL A 218 14.46 -10.13 -23.53
CA VAL A 218 13.67 -10.72 -24.62
C VAL A 218 12.24 -10.16 -24.64
N ALA A 219 11.58 -10.02 -23.49
CA ALA A 219 10.25 -9.43 -23.39
C ALA A 219 10.25 -7.96 -23.85
N LEU A 220 11.21 -7.15 -23.41
CA LEU A 220 11.35 -5.74 -23.81
C LEU A 220 11.65 -5.60 -25.31
N VAL A 221 12.49 -6.47 -25.86
CA VAL A 221 12.83 -6.48 -27.30
C VAL A 221 11.62 -6.91 -28.14
N LEU A 222 10.88 -7.94 -27.74
CA LEU A 222 9.68 -8.39 -28.45
C LEU A 222 8.54 -7.37 -28.36
N LEU A 223 8.32 -6.76 -27.19
CA LEU A 223 7.34 -5.69 -27.01
C LEU A 223 7.74 -4.44 -27.79
N GLY A 224 9.02 -4.08 -27.81
CA GLY A 224 9.56 -2.94 -28.56
C GLY A 224 9.47 -3.14 -30.08
N LEU A 225 9.77 -4.34 -30.57
CA LEU A 225 9.64 -4.66 -32.00
C LEU A 225 8.17 -4.73 -32.42
N GLY A 226 7.29 -5.29 -31.58
CA GLY A 226 5.85 -5.29 -31.82
C GLY A 226 5.22 -3.89 -31.85
N SER A 227 5.73 -2.95 -31.05
CA SER A 227 5.27 -1.55 -31.02
C SER A 227 5.91 -0.66 -32.10
N SER A 228 7.00 -1.09 -32.73
CA SER A 228 7.67 -0.35 -33.81
C SER A 228 7.13 -0.70 -35.22
N LEU A 229 6.78 -1.96 -35.47
CA LEU A 229 6.17 -2.38 -36.75
C LEU A 229 4.65 -2.15 -36.81
N GLY A 230 3.97 -2.10 -35.68
CA GLY A 230 2.58 -1.64 -35.56
C GLY A 230 2.59 -0.16 -35.21
N GLY A 231 2.45 0.72 -36.21
CA GLY A 231 2.47 2.19 -36.05
C GLY A 231 1.88 2.67 -34.72
N LEU A 232 2.73 3.34 -33.95
CA LEU A 232 2.51 3.72 -32.56
C LEU A 232 1.36 4.75 -32.42
N HIS A 233 0.14 4.29 -32.20
CA HIS A 233 -0.86 5.09 -31.50
C HIS A 233 -0.99 4.56 -30.06
N ARG A 234 -0.37 5.32 -29.13
CA ARG A 234 -0.56 5.34 -27.67
C ARG A 234 -1.06 4.04 -27.00
N ILE A 235 -0.13 3.18 -26.57
CA ILE A 235 -0.40 2.22 -25.50
C ILE A 235 0.10 2.82 -24.18
N GLY A 236 -0.72 3.69 -23.59
CA GLY A 236 -0.53 4.18 -22.23
C GLY A 236 -0.86 3.08 -21.22
N GLY A 237 0.18 2.50 -20.61
CA GLY A 237 0.07 1.52 -19.53
C GLY A 237 -0.49 2.15 -18.25
N ALA A 238 -1.82 2.29 -18.16
CA ALA A 238 -2.58 2.47 -16.92
C ALA A 238 -4.09 2.17 -17.05
N ALA A 239 -4.60 1.78 -18.23
CA ALA A 239 -6.03 1.56 -18.47
C ALA A 239 -6.46 0.07 -18.55
N SER A 240 -5.59 -0.87 -18.13
CA SER A 240 -5.80 -2.31 -18.36
C SER A 240 -6.46 -3.05 -17.19
N LEU A 241 -7.58 -2.53 -16.67
CA LEU A 241 -8.48 -3.31 -15.79
C LEU A 241 -9.99 -3.09 -16.07
N ARG A 242 -10.38 -2.38 -17.16
CA ARG A 242 -11.81 -2.22 -17.51
C ARG A 242 -12.28 -2.88 -18.80
N ASN A 243 -11.41 -3.42 -19.65
CA ASN A 243 -11.84 -4.06 -20.90
C ASN A 243 -11.87 -5.59 -20.80
N LEU A 244 -12.92 -6.11 -20.15
CA LEU A 244 -13.42 -7.48 -20.35
C LEU A 244 -14.47 -7.59 -21.47
N GLY A 245 -14.62 -6.54 -22.26
CA GLY A 245 -14.59 -6.58 -23.72
C GLY A 245 -14.25 -5.14 -24.18
N TRP A 246 -14.28 -4.75 -25.44
CA TRP A 246 -14.97 -5.37 -26.55
C TRP A 246 -14.10 -5.34 -27.85
N ARG A 247 -14.67 -5.81 -28.96
CA ARG A 247 -13.97 -5.95 -30.26
C ARG A 247 -14.41 -4.84 -31.24
N CYS A 248 -13.50 -3.96 -31.63
CA CYS A 248 -13.72 -3.02 -32.74
C CYS A 248 -13.34 -3.67 -34.08
N GLY A 249 -14.29 -3.78 -35.01
CA GLY A 249 -14.02 -4.14 -36.40
C GLY A 249 -13.52 -2.93 -37.21
N PRO A 250 -12.85 -3.12 -38.35
CA PRO A 250 -12.39 -2.02 -39.19
C PRO A 250 -13.60 -1.35 -39.86
N SER A 251 -13.80 -0.05 -39.64
CA SER A 251 -14.79 0.75 -40.37
C SER A 251 -14.22 1.14 -41.73
N THR A 252 -14.94 0.78 -42.79
CA THR A 252 -14.69 1.26 -44.15
C THR A 252 -15.06 2.74 -44.25
N PRO A 253 -14.32 3.56 -45.02
CA PRO A 253 -14.64 4.96 -45.18
C PRO A 253 -15.92 5.10 -46.02
N VAL A 254 -16.99 5.60 -45.41
CA VAL A 254 -18.24 5.95 -46.10
C VAL A 254 -18.14 7.41 -46.55
N ASN A 255 -18.27 7.62 -47.86
CA ASN A 255 -18.35 8.94 -48.46
C ASN A 255 -19.63 9.69 -48.03
N ALA A 256 -19.45 11.01 -47.84
CA ALA A 256 -20.42 12.12 -47.93
C ALA A 256 -21.29 12.49 -46.69
N SER A 257 -20.90 13.62 -46.06
CA SER A 257 -21.64 14.71 -45.36
C SER A 257 -22.93 14.46 -44.55
N PRO A 258 -23.20 15.19 -43.45
CA PRO A 258 -22.58 16.45 -43.02
C PRO A 258 -21.60 16.30 -41.86
N THR A 259 -20.60 17.18 -41.82
CA THR A 259 -19.61 17.30 -40.73
C THR A 259 -20.18 17.95 -39.47
N SER A 260 -21.48 18.29 -39.46
CA SER A 260 -22.19 18.91 -38.35
C SER A 260 -23.67 18.54 -38.31
N VAL A 261 -24.21 18.19 -37.14
CA VAL A 261 -25.64 18.00 -36.90
C VAL A 261 -26.08 18.96 -35.81
N THR A 262 -27.22 19.63 -36.01
CA THR A 262 -27.82 20.50 -34.99
C THR A 262 -29.14 19.89 -34.54
N PHE A 263 -29.34 19.77 -33.23
CA PHE A 263 -30.58 19.27 -32.66
C PHE A 263 -30.98 20.11 -31.42
N PRO A 264 -32.28 20.30 -31.17
CA PRO A 264 -32.76 20.91 -29.94
C PRO A 264 -32.59 19.92 -28.77
N PHE A 265 -32.39 20.45 -27.57
CA PHE A 265 -32.34 19.63 -26.35
C PHE A 265 -33.23 20.22 -25.26
N GLU A 266 -33.65 19.40 -24.31
CA GLU A 266 -34.43 19.86 -23.15
C GLU A 266 -33.52 20.65 -22.19
N SER A 267 -33.84 21.93 -22.01
CA SER A 267 -33.11 22.78 -21.07
C SER A 267 -33.42 22.36 -19.64
N GLY A 268 -32.42 21.78 -18.96
CA GLY A 268 -32.45 21.50 -17.53
C GLY A 268 -31.54 22.44 -16.73
N ASP A 269 -31.51 22.24 -15.41
CA ASP A 269 -30.60 22.95 -14.51
C ASP A 269 -29.21 22.32 -14.45
N ARG A 270 -29.02 21.16 -15.10
CA ARG A 270 -27.84 20.30 -15.03
C ARG A 270 -27.48 19.72 -16.41
N LEU A 271 -26.20 19.74 -16.74
CA LEU A 271 -25.64 19.07 -17.91
C LEU A 271 -24.31 18.38 -17.59
N ASP A 272 -24.29 17.05 -17.69
CA ASP A 272 -23.07 16.25 -17.58
C ASP A 272 -22.53 15.88 -18.97
N ILE A 273 -21.25 16.06 -19.17
CA ILE A 273 -20.50 15.69 -20.37
C ILE A 273 -19.85 14.33 -20.11
N ASP A 274 -20.45 13.28 -20.67
CA ASP A 274 -20.06 11.87 -20.48
C ASP A 274 -19.37 11.29 -21.72
N LEU A 275 -18.80 12.14 -22.58
CA LEU A 275 -18.10 11.73 -23.79
C LEU A 275 -16.81 12.55 -24.01
N PRO A 276 -15.78 11.98 -24.65
CA PRO A 276 -14.53 12.69 -24.96
C PRO A 276 -14.77 13.69 -26.10
N ALA A 277 -15.07 14.93 -25.76
CA ALA A 277 -15.25 16.03 -26.72
C ALA A 277 -14.75 17.36 -26.16
N SER A 278 -14.56 18.30 -27.08
CA SER A 278 -14.47 19.72 -26.77
C SER A 278 -15.87 20.33 -26.82
N VAL A 279 -16.35 20.81 -25.69
CA VAL A 279 -17.69 21.38 -25.52
C VAL A 279 -17.58 22.86 -25.24
N SER A 280 -18.23 23.69 -26.03
CA SER A 280 -18.38 25.12 -25.77
C SER A 280 -19.84 25.43 -25.47
N TYR A 281 -20.09 26.30 -24.48
CA TYR A 281 -21.42 26.75 -24.13
C TYR A 281 -21.49 28.27 -23.99
N GLN A 282 -22.56 28.84 -24.55
CA GLN A 282 -22.91 30.25 -24.40
C GLN A 282 -24.40 30.40 -24.08
N PRO A 283 -24.78 31.24 -23.09
CA PRO A 283 -26.19 31.51 -22.81
C PRO A 283 -26.92 32.11 -24.01
N GLY A 284 -28.14 31.65 -24.27
CA GLY A 284 -28.96 32.13 -25.38
C GLY A 284 -30.44 31.72 -25.24
N PRO A 285 -31.32 32.29 -26.08
CA PRO A 285 -32.78 32.12 -25.95
C PRO A 285 -33.28 30.74 -26.39
N LYS A 286 -32.48 29.97 -27.13
CA LYS A 286 -32.85 28.67 -27.69
C LYS A 286 -31.88 27.60 -27.23
N ALA A 287 -32.40 26.50 -26.72
CA ALA A 287 -31.64 25.30 -26.34
C ALA A 287 -31.34 24.46 -27.59
N GLU A 288 -30.17 24.69 -28.18
CA GLU A 288 -29.69 24.01 -29.39
C GLU A 288 -28.27 23.50 -29.18
N ALA A 289 -27.99 22.30 -29.70
CA ALA A 289 -26.69 21.66 -29.69
C ALA A 289 -26.24 21.41 -31.12
N THR A 290 -25.10 21.98 -31.51
CA THR A 290 -24.45 21.74 -32.79
C THR A 290 -23.22 20.87 -32.58
N VAL A 291 -23.29 19.63 -33.01
CA VAL A 291 -22.21 18.63 -32.90
C VAL A 291 -21.48 18.54 -34.22
N ARG A 292 -20.15 18.66 -34.20
CA ARG A 292 -19.27 18.53 -35.36
C ARG A 292 -18.24 17.42 -35.15
N GLY A 293 -17.93 16.68 -36.21
CA GLY A 293 -17.03 15.53 -36.15
C GLY A 293 -17.18 14.57 -37.33
N ASP A 294 -16.79 13.32 -37.10
CA ASP A 294 -16.91 12.26 -38.10
C ASP A 294 -18.37 11.79 -38.23
N SER A 295 -18.84 11.59 -39.47
CA SER A 295 -20.23 11.23 -39.74
C SER A 295 -20.63 9.88 -39.14
N SER A 296 -19.67 8.98 -38.88
CA SER A 296 -19.94 7.70 -38.22
C SER A 296 -20.27 7.82 -36.74
N VAL A 297 -19.92 8.94 -36.09
CA VAL A 297 -20.09 9.15 -34.65
C VAL A 297 -21.13 10.22 -34.33
N ILE A 298 -21.24 11.28 -35.15
CA ILE A 298 -22.18 12.41 -34.87
C ILE A 298 -23.63 11.92 -34.72
N GLY A 299 -24.07 10.95 -35.53
CA GLY A 299 -25.43 10.43 -35.48
C GLY A 299 -25.80 9.70 -34.18
N HIS A 300 -24.81 9.37 -33.35
CA HIS A 300 -25.00 8.74 -32.05
C HIS A 300 -24.94 9.73 -30.90
N VAL A 301 -24.57 11.00 -31.14
CA VAL A 301 -24.49 11.99 -30.05
C VAL A 301 -25.88 12.48 -29.70
N HIS A 302 -26.26 12.32 -28.43
CA HIS A 302 -27.56 12.74 -27.91
C HIS A 302 -27.42 13.44 -26.56
N ILE A 303 -28.40 14.29 -26.25
CA ILE A 303 -28.57 14.88 -24.91
C ILE A 303 -29.88 14.35 -24.34
N VAL A 304 -29.78 13.50 -23.32
CA VAL A 304 -30.95 12.90 -22.66
C VAL A 304 -30.78 13.03 -21.14
N ASN A 305 -31.82 13.50 -20.45
CA ASN A 305 -31.82 13.69 -18.99
C ASN A 305 -30.64 14.53 -18.44
N GLY A 306 -30.27 15.58 -19.18
CA GLY A 306 -29.13 16.44 -18.82
C GLY A 306 -27.79 15.71 -18.87
N ARG A 307 -27.64 14.72 -19.75
CA ARG A 307 -26.37 14.07 -20.05
C ARG A 307 -26.12 14.09 -21.55
N LEU A 308 -24.97 14.63 -21.94
CA LEU A 308 -24.45 14.58 -23.29
C LEU A 308 -23.61 13.30 -23.42
N GLY A 309 -24.07 12.36 -24.24
CA GLY A 309 -23.48 11.03 -24.39
C GLY A 309 -23.57 10.50 -25.83
N LEU A 310 -23.13 9.26 -26.02
CA LEU A 310 -23.24 8.51 -27.27
C LEU A 310 -24.26 7.39 -27.11
N ASP A 311 -25.12 7.19 -28.12
CA ASP A 311 -26.13 6.13 -28.18
C ASP A 311 -25.47 4.81 -28.48
N GLY A 312 -25.48 3.93 -27.48
CA GLY A 312 -25.05 2.55 -27.58
C GLY A 312 -23.74 2.25 -26.88
N ASP A 313 -23.50 0.96 -26.76
CA ASP A 313 -22.20 0.39 -26.47
C ASP A 313 -21.31 0.73 -27.68
N ILE A 314 -20.64 1.89 -27.67
CA ILE A 314 -19.59 2.25 -28.63
C ILE A 314 -18.26 2.30 -27.87
N ASP A 315 -17.65 1.13 -27.63
CA ASP A 315 -16.26 0.96 -27.14
C ASP A 315 -15.21 1.44 -28.16
N CYS A 316 -15.69 1.95 -29.29
CA CYS A 316 -14.95 2.08 -30.52
C CYS A 316 -15.21 3.41 -31.20
N ALA A 317 -15.34 4.51 -30.44
CA ALA A 317 -15.06 5.80 -31.03
C ALA A 317 -13.53 5.85 -31.16
N PRO A 318 -12.93 5.93 -32.37
CA PRO A 318 -11.55 6.34 -32.47
C PRO A 318 -11.39 7.68 -31.74
N ALA A 319 -10.16 8.08 -31.41
CA ALA A 319 -9.84 9.42 -30.90
C ALA A 319 -10.21 10.50 -31.94
N THR A 320 -11.51 10.65 -32.19
CA THR A 320 -12.15 11.54 -33.12
C THR A 320 -12.43 12.80 -32.34
N GLN A 321 -11.99 13.93 -32.88
CA GLN A 321 -12.22 15.22 -32.25
C GLN A 321 -13.68 15.60 -32.49
N LEU A 322 -14.53 15.30 -31.51
CA LEU A 322 -15.89 15.81 -31.45
C LEU A 322 -15.85 17.23 -30.87
N THR A 323 -16.48 18.16 -31.59
CA THR A 323 -16.71 19.54 -31.12
C THR A 323 -18.19 19.73 -30.93
N VAL A 324 -18.62 20.14 -29.74
CA VAL A 324 -20.03 20.36 -29.42
C VAL A 324 -20.22 21.82 -29.01
N GLU A 325 -20.96 22.56 -29.82
CA GLU A 325 -21.35 23.94 -29.54
C GLU A 325 -22.77 23.93 -28.97
N LEU A 326 -22.93 24.39 -27.73
CA LEU A 326 -24.19 24.43 -27.01
C LEU A 326 -24.64 25.88 -26.83
N THR A 327 -25.90 26.17 -27.12
CA THR A 327 -26.55 27.44 -26.78
C THR A 327 -27.84 27.13 -26.02
N GLY A 328 -28.20 27.93 -25.03
CA GLY A 328 -29.46 27.74 -24.32
C GLY A 328 -29.62 28.55 -23.04
N PRO A 329 -30.74 28.38 -22.32
CA PRO A 329 -30.97 29.02 -21.02
C PRO A 329 -29.87 28.68 -20.01
N SER A 330 -29.69 29.52 -18.99
CA SER A 330 -28.63 29.37 -17.99
C SER A 330 -28.68 28.01 -17.27
N ILE A 331 -27.58 27.26 -17.36
CA ILE A 331 -27.40 25.97 -16.69
C ILE A 331 -26.56 26.18 -15.43
N THR A 332 -27.10 25.75 -14.28
CA THR A 332 -26.46 25.96 -12.98
C THR A 332 -25.41 24.91 -12.62
N ARG A 333 -25.58 23.67 -13.09
CA ARG A 333 -24.73 22.52 -12.70
C ARG A 333 -24.10 21.86 -13.92
N TRP A 334 -22.77 21.81 -13.94
CA TRP A 334 -22.00 21.19 -15.02
C TRP A 334 -21.14 20.05 -14.50
N GLY A 335 -21.17 18.93 -15.22
CA GLY A 335 -20.27 17.80 -15.00
C GLY A 335 -19.33 17.62 -16.18
N ALA A 336 -18.02 17.63 -15.97
CA ALA A 336 -17.03 17.23 -16.97
C ALA A 336 -16.43 15.89 -16.52
N ASN A 337 -16.90 14.80 -17.13
CA ASN A 337 -16.45 13.45 -16.79
C ASN A 337 -15.48 12.92 -17.84
N GLY A 338 -14.50 12.12 -17.40
CA GLY A 338 -13.48 11.53 -18.27
C GLY A 338 -12.40 12.53 -18.71
N SER A 339 -12.25 12.68 -20.03
CA SER A 339 -11.24 13.53 -20.68
C SER A 339 -11.89 14.60 -21.56
N SER A 340 -13.01 15.16 -21.10
CA SER A 340 -13.74 16.23 -21.80
C SER A 340 -13.13 17.60 -21.53
N ASP A 341 -13.16 18.46 -22.56
CA ASP A 341 -12.83 19.87 -22.43
C ASP A 341 -14.12 20.67 -22.43
N LEU A 342 -14.30 21.58 -21.48
CA LEU A 342 -15.50 22.40 -21.33
C LEU A 342 -15.13 23.89 -21.30
N ALA A 343 -15.68 24.67 -22.23
CA ALA A 343 -15.52 26.11 -22.29
C ALA A 343 -16.87 26.80 -22.06
N LEU A 344 -17.03 27.47 -20.92
CA LEU A 344 -18.22 28.25 -20.56
C LEU A 344 -17.94 29.74 -20.79
N SER A 345 -18.67 30.38 -21.70
CA SER A 345 -18.46 31.78 -22.05
C SER A 345 -19.69 32.65 -21.79
N GLY A 346 -19.48 33.82 -21.19
CA GLY A 346 -20.53 34.80 -20.90
C GLY A 346 -21.49 34.36 -19.81
N ILE A 347 -21.00 33.63 -18.79
CA ILE A 347 -21.85 33.16 -17.70
C ILE A 347 -22.22 34.33 -16.78
N ASP A 348 -23.51 34.56 -16.58
CA ASP A 348 -24.04 35.51 -15.60
C ASP A 348 -25.21 34.87 -14.84
N GLN A 349 -24.94 34.40 -13.62
CA GLN A 349 -25.94 33.67 -12.83
C GLN A 349 -25.65 33.70 -11.32
N GLN A 350 -26.67 33.41 -10.53
CA GLN A 350 -26.57 33.37 -9.07
C GLN A 350 -25.58 32.29 -8.60
N THR A 351 -25.72 31.07 -9.11
CA THR A 351 -24.90 29.93 -8.68
C THR A 351 -24.37 29.17 -9.87
N LEU A 352 -23.08 28.84 -9.86
CA LEU A 352 -22.46 27.91 -10.80
C LEU A 352 -21.78 26.79 -10.03
N GLU A 353 -22.20 25.56 -10.30
CA GLU A 353 -21.57 24.35 -9.77
C GLU A 353 -20.83 23.62 -10.90
N LEU A 354 -19.53 23.41 -10.71
CA LEU A 354 -18.67 22.71 -11.65
C LEU A 354 -18.13 21.44 -10.97
N ARG A 355 -18.34 20.28 -11.59
CA ARG A 355 -17.80 19.00 -11.14
C ARG A 355 -16.89 18.42 -12.22
N ILE A 356 -15.61 18.31 -11.92
CA ILE A 356 -14.61 17.73 -12.82
C ILE A 356 -14.22 16.36 -12.27
N ARG A 357 -14.46 15.30 -13.03
CA ARG A 357 -14.06 13.93 -12.66
C ARG A 357 -13.20 13.33 -13.77
N GLY A 358 -11.90 13.18 -13.50
CA GLY A 358 -10.94 12.64 -14.45
C GLY A 358 -9.79 13.59 -14.74
N SER A 359 -9.46 13.77 -16.03
CA SER A 359 -8.34 14.57 -16.52
C SER A 359 -8.77 15.72 -17.44
N GLY A 360 -10.07 15.99 -17.52
CA GLY A 360 -10.62 17.05 -18.36
C GLY A 360 -10.17 18.46 -17.97
N HIS A 361 -10.32 19.39 -18.92
CA HIS A 361 -10.01 20.80 -18.74
C HIS A 361 -11.28 21.66 -18.78
N VAL A 362 -11.45 22.54 -17.80
CA VAL A 362 -12.59 23.48 -17.78
C VAL A 362 -12.08 24.92 -17.82
N VAL A 363 -12.60 25.71 -18.74
CA VAL A 363 -12.40 27.16 -18.83
C VAL A 363 -13.74 27.84 -18.64
N ALA A 364 -13.82 28.86 -17.80
CA ALA A 364 -15.04 29.64 -17.64
C ALA A 364 -14.74 31.14 -17.54
N ASN A 365 -15.63 31.95 -18.10
CA ASN A 365 -15.63 33.41 -17.95
C ASN A 365 -17.02 33.99 -17.69
N GLY A 366 -17.06 35.16 -17.06
CA GLY A 366 -18.30 35.86 -16.69
C GLY A 366 -18.34 36.31 -15.22
N SER A 367 -19.53 36.36 -14.62
CA SER A 367 -19.73 36.72 -13.21
C SER A 367 -20.75 35.80 -12.52
N VAL A 368 -20.45 35.41 -11.28
CA VAL A 368 -21.35 34.57 -10.47
C VAL A 368 -21.39 35.04 -9.02
N GLN A 369 -22.52 34.87 -8.32
CA GLN A 369 -22.57 35.16 -6.88
C GLN A 369 -21.88 34.06 -6.08
N ARG A 370 -22.17 32.79 -6.39
CA ARG A 370 -21.58 31.62 -5.74
C ARG A 370 -21.01 30.63 -6.75
N LEU A 371 -19.72 30.35 -6.65
CA LEU A 371 -19.04 29.28 -7.37
C LEU A 371 -18.85 28.09 -6.43
N VAL A 372 -19.25 26.91 -6.87
CA VAL A 372 -18.94 25.63 -6.20
C VAL A 372 -18.15 24.77 -7.19
N LEU A 373 -16.87 24.53 -6.91
CA LEU A 373 -15.98 23.73 -7.75
C LEU A 373 -15.54 22.47 -7.01
N ASN A 374 -15.83 21.31 -7.60
CA ASN A 374 -15.35 20.02 -7.13
C ASN A 374 -14.47 19.36 -8.19
N VAL A 375 -13.20 19.14 -7.87
CA VAL A 375 -12.24 18.46 -8.76
C VAL A 375 -11.84 17.13 -8.13
N ALA A 376 -12.11 16.04 -8.85
CA ALA A 376 -11.68 14.69 -8.47
C ALA A 376 -10.81 14.10 -9.59
N GLY A 377 -9.50 13.99 -9.35
CA GLY A 377 -8.52 13.45 -10.29
C GLY A 377 -7.36 14.41 -10.57
N SER A 378 -7.01 14.55 -11.85
CA SER A 378 -5.87 15.34 -12.34
C SER A 378 -6.28 16.45 -13.32
N GLY A 379 -7.58 16.74 -13.41
CA GLY A 379 -8.10 17.78 -14.29
C GLY A 379 -7.66 19.19 -13.90
N ALA A 380 -7.81 20.12 -14.84
CA ALA A 380 -7.42 21.52 -14.68
C ALA A 380 -8.61 22.46 -14.85
N ALA A 381 -8.77 23.43 -13.96
CA ALA A 381 -9.82 24.45 -14.03
C ALA A 381 -9.19 25.85 -14.16
N GLN A 382 -9.45 26.54 -15.27
CA GLN A 382 -9.04 27.92 -15.53
C GLN A 382 -10.27 28.83 -15.46
N LEU A 383 -10.57 29.29 -14.25
CA LEU A 383 -11.73 30.11 -13.91
C LEU A 383 -11.33 31.53 -13.50
N GLN A 384 -10.09 31.96 -13.79
CA GLN A 384 -9.61 33.30 -13.49
C GLN A 384 -10.40 34.40 -14.24
N GLY A 385 -11.01 34.05 -15.39
CA GLY A 385 -11.92 34.94 -16.11
C GLY A 385 -13.36 34.95 -15.56
N LEU A 386 -13.67 34.14 -14.56
CA LEU A 386 -14.97 34.04 -13.92
C LEU A 386 -14.93 34.76 -12.56
N SER A 387 -15.60 35.91 -12.48
CA SER A 387 -15.60 36.74 -11.29
C SER A 387 -16.67 36.27 -10.29
N ALA A 388 -16.25 35.49 -9.29
CA ALA A 388 -17.13 34.99 -8.23
C ALA A 388 -17.13 35.92 -7.00
N ARG A 389 -18.28 36.17 -6.38
CA ARG A 389 -18.31 36.83 -5.06
C ARG A 389 -17.86 35.87 -3.95
N ALA A 390 -18.49 34.71 -3.89
CA ALA A 390 -18.12 33.62 -3.00
C ALA A 390 -17.66 32.39 -3.79
N ALA A 391 -16.53 31.80 -3.41
CA ALA A 391 -16.00 30.59 -4.04
C ALA A 391 -15.81 29.47 -3.02
N GLU A 392 -16.36 28.29 -3.30
CA GLU A 392 -16.17 27.06 -2.53
C GLU A 392 -15.48 26.04 -3.43
N ILE A 393 -14.27 25.61 -3.04
CA ILE A 393 -13.38 24.85 -3.91
C ILE A 393 -12.88 23.63 -3.16
N VAL A 394 -13.15 22.46 -3.72
CA VAL A 394 -12.69 21.18 -3.18
C VAL A 394 -11.89 20.44 -4.25
N VAL A 395 -10.63 20.14 -3.94
CA VAL A 395 -9.71 19.42 -4.83
C VAL A 395 -9.30 18.11 -4.17
N HIS A 396 -9.69 17.00 -4.77
CA HIS A 396 -9.26 15.64 -4.44
C HIS A 396 -8.33 15.12 -5.54
N GLY A 397 -7.03 14.99 -5.24
CA GLY A 397 -6.03 14.47 -6.17
C GLY A 397 -4.90 15.47 -6.48
N SER A 398 -4.55 15.60 -7.76
CA SER A 398 -3.37 16.34 -8.25
C SER A 398 -3.72 17.46 -9.23
N GLY A 399 -5.00 17.85 -9.32
CA GLY A 399 -5.48 18.87 -10.24
C GLY A 399 -4.94 20.29 -9.96
N GLU A 400 -5.01 21.12 -10.98
CA GLU A 400 -4.60 22.54 -10.92
C GLU A 400 -5.82 23.44 -11.15
N VAL A 401 -6.05 24.39 -10.23
CA VAL A 401 -7.21 25.29 -10.26
C VAL A 401 -6.73 26.72 -10.25
N GLN A 402 -7.27 27.56 -11.11
CA GLN A 402 -7.14 29.02 -11.09
C GLN A 402 -8.55 29.59 -10.95
N VAL A 403 -8.76 30.48 -10.00
CA VAL A 403 -10.11 31.00 -9.66
C VAL A 403 -10.02 32.44 -9.21
N ALA A 404 -11.03 33.25 -9.49
CA ALA A 404 -11.13 34.62 -8.97
C ALA A 404 -12.27 34.74 -7.95
N ALA A 405 -11.99 35.29 -6.76
CA ALA A 405 -12.99 35.53 -5.71
C ALA A 405 -12.87 36.94 -5.11
N GLN A 406 -14.01 37.57 -4.81
CA GLN A 406 -14.06 38.97 -4.34
C GLN A 406 -14.41 39.15 -2.85
N ASP A 407 -15.38 38.39 -2.33
CA ASP A 407 -15.88 38.57 -0.96
C ASP A 407 -15.38 37.45 -0.05
N SER A 408 -15.53 36.20 -0.48
CA SER A 408 -15.11 35.03 0.28
C SER A 408 -14.58 33.88 -0.57
N ALA A 409 -13.64 33.12 0.01
CA ALA A 409 -13.13 31.90 -0.58
C ALA A 409 -12.94 30.82 0.51
N ASP A 410 -13.50 29.64 0.28
CA ASP A 410 -13.26 28.43 1.07
C ASP A 410 -12.60 27.37 0.19
N ILE A 411 -11.39 26.95 0.54
CA ILE A 411 -10.54 26.11 -0.30
C ILE A 411 -10.06 24.88 0.50
N ALA A 412 -10.52 23.70 0.10
CA ALA A 412 -10.09 22.43 0.65
C ALA A 412 -9.30 21.61 -0.38
N ILE A 413 -8.08 21.19 -0.03
CA ILE A 413 -7.24 20.32 -0.87
C ILE A 413 -6.95 19.02 -0.12
N ALA A 414 -7.25 17.89 -0.73
CA ALA A 414 -6.87 16.56 -0.28
C ALA A 414 -6.00 15.89 -1.37
N GLY A 415 -4.68 15.89 -1.18
CA GLY A 415 -3.71 15.37 -2.15
C GLY A 415 -2.55 16.32 -2.42
N SER A 416 -2.16 16.43 -3.70
CA SER A 416 -0.99 17.18 -4.17
C SER A 416 -1.35 18.31 -5.14
N GLY A 417 -2.64 18.64 -5.27
CA GLY A 417 -3.14 19.68 -6.17
C GLY A 417 -2.68 21.10 -5.81
N ARG A 418 -2.81 22.01 -6.78
CA ARG A 418 -2.47 23.44 -6.63
C ARG A 418 -3.68 24.31 -6.93
N VAL A 419 -3.93 25.30 -6.08
CA VAL A 419 -4.97 26.32 -6.30
C VAL A 419 -4.33 27.70 -6.35
N ARG A 420 -4.53 28.44 -7.44
CA ARG A 420 -4.20 29.86 -7.57
C ARG A 420 -5.45 30.69 -7.41
N LEU A 421 -5.48 31.50 -6.36
CA LEU A 421 -6.58 32.39 -6.04
C LEU A 421 -6.23 33.80 -6.52
N HIS A 422 -7.00 34.30 -7.47
CA HIS A 422 -6.94 35.66 -7.96
C HIS A 422 -7.89 36.57 -7.18
N GLY A 423 -7.44 37.78 -6.87
CA GLY A 423 -8.21 38.77 -6.11
C GLY A 423 -7.97 38.71 -4.60
N HIS A 424 -8.75 39.52 -3.87
CA HIS A 424 -8.59 39.76 -2.44
C HIS A 424 -9.91 39.56 -1.70
N PRO A 425 -10.34 38.30 -1.48
CA PRO A 425 -11.53 38.05 -0.69
C PRO A 425 -11.34 38.57 0.73
N ALA A 426 -12.36 39.24 1.27
CA ALA A 426 -12.36 39.72 2.65
C ALA A 426 -12.26 38.56 3.66
N THR A 427 -12.74 37.37 3.29
CA THR A 427 -12.67 36.15 4.10
C THR A 427 -12.06 34.99 3.31
N LEU A 428 -10.97 34.40 3.80
CA LEU A 428 -10.33 33.23 3.21
C LEU A 428 -10.21 32.11 4.24
N HIS A 429 -10.89 30.99 3.99
CA HIS A 429 -10.70 29.74 4.71
C HIS A 429 -9.97 28.75 3.82
N SER A 430 -8.97 28.06 4.38
CA SER A 430 -8.20 27.08 3.63
C SER A 430 -7.81 25.88 4.48
N LYS A 431 -7.94 24.69 3.91
CA LYS A 431 -7.52 23.44 4.53
C LYS A 431 -6.78 22.57 3.52
N VAL A 432 -5.54 22.21 3.83
CA VAL A 432 -4.72 21.34 2.98
C VAL A 432 -4.36 20.08 3.75
N SER A 433 -4.71 18.93 3.19
CA SER A 433 -4.38 17.59 3.69
C SER A 433 -3.56 16.86 2.62
N GLY A 434 -2.23 16.85 2.78
CA GLY A 434 -1.28 16.29 1.82
C GLY A 434 -0.16 17.29 1.51
N SER A 435 0.33 17.27 0.27
CA SER A 435 1.44 18.10 -0.21
C SER A 435 1.02 19.23 -1.15
N GLY A 436 -0.29 19.51 -1.24
CA GLY A 436 -0.85 20.56 -2.09
C GLY A 436 -0.47 21.98 -1.65
N ARG A 437 -0.73 22.97 -2.52
CA ARG A 437 -0.39 24.38 -2.28
C ARG A 437 -1.49 25.33 -2.75
N ILE A 438 -1.71 26.38 -1.96
CA ILE A 438 -2.57 27.51 -2.32
C ILE A 438 -1.68 28.74 -2.51
N GLU A 439 -1.79 29.40 -3.66
CA GLU A 439 -1.05 30.61 -4.01
C GLU A 439 -2.06 31.74 -4.26
N SER A 440 -1.88 32.88 -3.60
CA SER A 440 -2.64 34.09 -3.91
C SER A 440 -1.89 34.87 -5.00
N VAL A 441 -2.61 35.24 -6.05
CA VAL A 441 -2.10 36.03 -7.18
C VAL A 441 -2.87 37.33 -7.22
N LEU A 442 -2.14 38.45 -7.15
CA LEU A 442 -2.69 39.80 -7.07
C LEU A 442 -3.22 40.28 -8.43
#